data_AF-A0A2U1IJB1-F1
#
_entry.id   AF-A0A2U1IJB1-F1
#
_cell.length_a   1.000
_cell.length_b   1.000
_cell.length_c   1.000
_cell.angle_alpha   90.00
_cell.angle_beta   90.00
_cell.angle_gamma   90.00
#
_symmetry.space_group_name_H-M   'P 1'
#
loop_
_entity.id
_entity.type
_entity.pdbx_description
1 polymer ?
#
loop_
_entity_poly.entity_id
_entity_poly.type
_entity_poly.pdbx_seq_one_letter_code
_entity_poly.pdbx_strand_id
1 'polypeptide(L)'
;MKARIEKKLSKRLFKLHPSLYRRAWIDKDEPSELAYEQRTRVSHVWSVGGGTDYWGDGMDAYTVWADWKMNWAFHGPFEPYPHEHNLAYYPNTEGFQPTTRNLLKLAAECELASEATA
;
A
#
# COMPACT_ATOMS: atom_id res chain seq x y z
N MET A 1 7.95 7.16 -2.62
CA MET A 1 7.82 6.49 -1.28
C MET A 1 9.02 5.61 -0.97
N LYS A 2 9.50 5.44 0.29
CA LYS A 2 10.57 4.45 0.65
C LYS A 2 10.03 3.02 0.85
N ALA A 3 10.73 1.99 0.37
CA ALA A 3 10.32 0.57 0.47
C ALA A 3 10.03 0.07 1.91
N ARG A 4 10.79 0.54 2.92
CA ARG A 4 10.54 0.18 4.33
C ARG A 4 9.20 0.73 4.86
N ILE A 5 8.70 1.82 4.29
CA ILE A 5 7.41 2.41 4.65
C ILE A 5 6.28 1.59 4.02
N GLU A 6 6.39 1.23 2.75
CA GLU A 6 5.47 0.30 2.06
C GLU A 6 5.29 -0.98 2.88
N LYS A 7 6.38 -1.65 3.27
CA LYS A 7 6.32 -2.86 4.12
C LYS A 7 5.51 -2.66 5.40
N LYS A 8 5.72 -1.53 6.08
CA LYS A 8 5.01 -1.22 7.34
C LYS A 8 3.52 -0.97 7.09
N LEU A 9 3.19 -0.27 6.01
CA LEU A 9 1.81 0.03 5.63
C LEU A 9 1.06 -1.23 5.21
N SER A 10 1.63 -2.06 4.33
CA SER A 10 1.06 -3.35 3.92
C SER A 10 0.74 -4.23 5.14
N LYS A 11 1.66 -4.33 6.10
CA LYS A 11 1.42 -5.05 7.36
C LYS A 11 0.29 -4.45 8.20
N ARG A 12 0.15 -3.11 8.21
CA ARG A 12 -0.86 -2.43 9.02
C ARG A 12 -2.25 -2.56 8.39
N LEU A 13 -2.36 -2.41 7.07
CA LEU A 13 -3.61 -2.60 6.32
C LEU A 13 -4.14 -4.02 6.45
N PHE A 14 -3.27 -5.03 6.32
CA PHE A 14 -3.65 -6.42 6.59
C PHE A 14 -4.25 -6.61 7.99
N LYS A 15 -3.65 -5.97 9.02
CA LYS A 15 -4.16 -6.04 10.40
C LYS A 15 -5.47 -5.31 10.62
N LEU A 16 -5.71 -4.21 9.89
CA LEU A 16 -6.92 -3.40 10.01
C LEU A 16 -8.11 -4.04 9.27
N HIS A 17 -7.85 -4.64 8.11
CA HIS A 17 -8.87 -5.24 7.25
C HIS A 17 -8.55 -6.70 6.91
N PRO A 18 -8.53 -7.61 7.90
CA PRO A 18 -8.19 -9.00 7.68
C PRO A 18 -9.21 -9.75 6.81
N SER A 19 -10.48 -9.29 6.79
CA SER A 19 -11.52 -9.84 5.90
C SER A 19 -11.26 -9.54 4.43
N LEU A 20 -10.79 -8.33 4.13
CA LEU A 20 -10.44 -7.90 2.78
C LEU A 20 -9.16 -8.60 2.30
N TYR A 21 -8.15 -8.64 3.16
CA TYR A 21 -6.83 -9.19 2.84
C TYR A 21 -6.66 -10.65 3.26
N ARG A 22 -7.74 -11.42 3.33
CA ARG A 22 -7.70 -12.81 3.83
C ARG A 22 -6.74 -13.72 3.04
N ARG A 23 -6.60 -13.47 1.74
CA ARG A 23 -5.71 -14.22 0.84
C ARG A 23 -4.33 -13.58 0.70
N ALA A 24 -4.03 -12.54 1.47
CA ALA A 24 -2.72 -11.93 1.44
C ALA A 24 -1.68 -12.92 1.94
N TRP A 25 -0.53 -12.90 1.30
CA TRP A 25 0.61 -13.75 1.61
C TRP A 25 1.86 -12.90 1.81
N ILE A 26 2.90 -13.51 2.36
CA ILE A 26 4.19 -12.83 2.57
C ILE A 26 5.17 -13.40 1.56
N ASP A 27 5.69 -12.53 0.71
CA ASP A 27 6.81 -12.89 -0.13
C ASP A 27 8.09 -12.95 0.71
N LYS A 28 8.64 -14.16 0.85
CA LYS A 28 9.85 -14.43 1.63
C LYS A 28 11.11 -14.37 0.77
N ASP A 29 10.94 -14.59 -0.52
CA ASP A 29 12.05 -14.92 -1.42
C ASP A 29 12.45 -13.68 -2.23
N GLU A 30 11.47 -12.85 -2.60
CA GLU A 30 11.71 -11.67 -3.44
C GLU A 30 11.49 -10.33 -2.70
N PRO A 31 12.30 -9.30 -3.02
CA PRO A 31 12.02 -7.93 -2.60
C PRO A 31 10.80 -7.37 -3.35
N SER A 32 10.06 -6.41 -2.76
CA SER A 32 8.99 -5.73 -3.51
C SER A 32 9.56 -4.94 -4.69
N GLU A 33 8.75 -4.70 -5.73
CA GLU A 33 9.11 -3.89 -6.90
C GLU A 33 9.78 -2.56 -6.50
N LEU A 34 9.15 -1.83 -5.57
CA LEU A 34 9.69 -0.57 -5.04
C LEU A 34 11.05 -0.76 -4.33
N ALA A 35 11.25 -1.90 -3.67
CA ALA A 35 12.53 -2.22 -3.04
C ALA A 35 13.60 -2.52 -4.10
N TYR A 36 13.24 -3.21 -5.19
CA TYR A 36 14.12 -3.48 -6.32
C TYR A 36 14.57 -2.18 -7.01
N GLU A 37 13.62 -1.30 -7.35
CA GLU A 37 13.89 0.02 -7.95
C GLU A 37 14.85 0.86 -7.09
N GLN A 38 14.64 0.86 -5.77
CA GLN A 38 15.47 1.62 -4.83
C GLN A 38 16.79 0.92 -4.49
N ARG A 39 17.07 -0.24 -5.09
CA ARG A 39 18.24 -1.10 -4.78
C ARG A 39 18.36 -1.41 -3.29
N THR A 40 17.22 -1.63 -2.63
CA THR A 40 17.13 -1.99 -1.22
C THR A 40 16.73 -3.46 -1.05
N ARG A 41 17.15 -4.07 0.06
CA ARG A 41 16.83 -5.48 0.37
C ARG A 41 15.60 -5.64 1.27
N VAL A 42 14.58 -4.81 1.06
CA VAL A 42 13.35 -4.90 1.86
C VAL A 42 12.47 -6.04 1.34
N SER A 43 12.47 -7.18 2.05
CA SER A 43 11.63 -8.36 1.77
C SER A 43 10.56 -8.57 2.85
N HIS A 44 9.80 -9.67 2.81
CA HIS A 44 8.71 -9.98 3.76
C HIS A 44 7.62 -8.91 3.76
N VAL A 45 7.22 -8.48 2.58
CA VAL A 45 6.11 -7.54 2.37
C VAL A 45 4.83 -8.36 2.24
N TRP A 46 3.73 -7.83 2.79
CA TRP A 46 2.42 -8.43 2.57
C TRP A 46 1.95 -8.10 1.16
N SER A 47 1.59 -9.14 0.41
CA SER A 47 1.18 -9.08 -1.00
C SER A 47 -0.17 -9.76 -1.23
N VAL A 48 -0.86 -9.35 -2.28
CA VAL A 48 -2.19 -9.82 -2.70
C VAL A 48 -2.12 -10.12 -4.21
N GLY A 49 -2.96 -11.03 -4.67
CA GLY A 49 -2.88 -11.53 -6.04
C GLY A 49 -1.81 -12.62 -6.15
N GLY A 50 -1.23 -12.74 -7.33
CA GLY A 50 -0.38 -13.88 -7.68
C GLY A 50 -1.17 -15.16 -7.94
N GLY A 51 -0.44 -16.22 -8.28
CA GLY A 51 -1.01 -17.52 -8.64
C GLY A 51 -1.40 -17.60 -10.10
N THR A 52 -2.22 -18.57 -10.45
CA THR A 52 -2.71 -18.78 -11.82
C THR A 52 -4.22 -18.63 -11.90
N ASP A 53 -4.70 -18.08 -13.00
CA ASP A 53 -6.12 -17.98 -13.30
C ASP A 53 -6.70 -19.34 -13.73
N TYR A 54 -7.97 -19.34 -14.17
CA TYR A 54 -8.64 -20.55 -14.65
C TYR A 54 -7.97 -21.18 -15.88
N TRP A 55 -7.32 -20.37 -16.72
CA TRP A 55 -6.62 -20.80 -17.93
C TRP A 55 -5.16 -21.18 -17.69
N GLY A 56 -4.68 -20.98 -16.45
CA GLY A 56 -3.29 -21.26 -16.08
C GLY A 56 -2.36 -20.07 -16.26
N ASP A 57 -2.88 -18.90 -16.63
CA ASP A 57 -2.10 -17.69 -16.81
C ASP A 57 -1.73 -17.09 -15.47
N GLY A 58 -0.47 -16.66 -15.35
CA GLY A 58 0.04 -16.02 -14.15
C GLY A 58 -0.70 -14.72 -13.87
N MET A 59 -1.24 -14.59 -12.66
CA MET A 59 -1.86 -13.36 -12.19
C MET A 59 -0.82 -12.45 -11.54
N ASP A 60 -0.96 -11.15 -11.75
CA ASP A 60 -0.08 -10.17 -11.12
C ASP A 60 -0.17 -10.23 -9.59
N ALA A 61 0.97 -10.03 -8.94
CA ALA A 61 1.08 -9.86 -7.51
C ALA A 61 1.35 -8.39 -7.19
N TYR A 62 0.59 -7.82 -6.27
CA TYR A 62 0.75 -6.46 -5.79
C TYR A 62 1.02 -6.47 -4.30
N THR A 63 1.75 -5.48 -3.78
CA THR A 63 1.80 -5.29 -2.32
C THR A 63 0.41 -4.88 -1.81
N VAL A 64 0.06 -5.24 -0.58
CA VAL A 64 -1.23 -4.84 0.03
C VAL A 64 -1.42 -3.32 -0.03
N TRP A 65 -0.34 -2.55 0.08
CA TRP A 65 -0.36 -1.11 -0.08
C TRP A 65 -0.74 -0.69 -1.51
N ALA A 66 -0.14 -1.29 -2.53
CA ALA A 66 -0.43 -0.98 -3.92
C ALA A 66 -1.89 -1.33 -4.26
N ASP A 67 -2.36 -2.51 -3.88
CA ASP A 67 -3.76 -2.92 -4.07
C ASP A 67 -4.74 -1.98 -3.36
N TRP A 68 -4.45 -1.62 -2.11
CA TRP A 68 -5.26 -0.65 -1.37
C TRP A 68 -5.28 0.72 -2.04
N LYS A 69 -4.13 1.22 -2.51
CA LYS A 69 -4.04 2.52 -3.18
C LYS A 69 -4.86 2.55 -4.48
N MET A 70 -4.97 1.43 -5.18
CA MET A 70 -5.80 1.32 -6.39
C MET A 70 -7.31 1.25 -6.05
N ASN A 71 -7.66 0.66 -4.90
CA ASN A 71 -9.04 0.29 -4.60
C ASN A 71 -9.66 0.97 -3.37
N TRP A 72 -8.97 1.92 -2.72
CA TRP A 72 -9.41 2.50 -1.43
C TRP A 72 -10.83 3.09 -1.49
N ALA A 73 -11.22 3.66 -2.63
CA ALA A 73 -12.56 4.22 -2.87
C ALA A 73 -13.67 3.16 -2.82
N PHE A 74 -13.34 1.89 -3.04
CA PHE A 74 -14.27 0.75 -2.99
C PHE A 74 -14.24 0.04 -1.63
N HIS A 75 -13.33 0.42 -0.73
CA HIS A 75 -13.09 -0.28 0.53
C HIS A 75 -13.57 0.54 1.74
N GLY A 76 -14.87 0.83 1.82
CA GLY A 76 -15.51 1.38 3.04
C GLY A 76 -15.74 2.91 3.01
N PRO A 77 -16.25 3.51 4.10
CA PRO A 77 -16.65 4.92 4.16
C PRO A 77 -15.43 5.83 4.38
N PHE A 78 -14.40 5.69 3.54
CA PHE A 78 -13.29 6.62 3.52
C PHE A 78 -13.72 7.84 2.70
N GLU A 79 -14.15 8.90 3.37
CA GLU A 79 -14.39 10.18 2.68
C GLU A 79 -13.06 10.71 2.15
N PRO A 80 -12.99 11.17 0.90
CA PRO A 80 -11.80 11.88 0.43
C PRO A 80 -11.57 13.14 1.27
N TYR A 81 -10.32 13.58 1.38
CA TYR A 81 -10.07 14.94 1.84
C TYR A 81 -10.81 15.95 0.95
N PRO A 82 -11.27 17.10 1.51
CA PRO A 82 -11.93 18.15 0.74
C PRO A 82 -11.08 18.58 -0.46
N HIS A 83 -11.73 19.00 -1.56
CA HIS A 83 -11.03 19.41 -2.79
C HIS A 83 -10.02 20.54 -2.58
N GLU A 84 -10.22 21.39 -1.56
CA GLU A 84 -9.34 22.50 -1.21
C GLU A 84 -8.16 22.10 -0.31
N HIS A 85 -8.07 20.82 0.08
CA HIS A 85 -7.02 20.31 0.96
C HIS A 85 -5.80 19.84 0.16
N ASN A 86 -4.60 20.01 0.73
CA ASN A 86 -3.33 19.57 0.13
C ASN A 86 -3.22 18.05 -0.12
N LEU A 87 -4.19 17.27 0.34
CA LEU A 87 -4.30 15.82 0.18
C LEU A 87 -5.62 15.44 -0.51
N ALA A 88 -6.22 16.36 -1.28
CA ALA A 88 -7.40 16.07 -2.08
C ALA A 88 -7.19 14.78 -2.90
N TYR A 89 -8.25 13.99 -3.07
CA TYR A 89 -8.23 12.67 -3.73
C TYR A 89 -7.57 11.53 -2.95
N TYR A 90 -7.11 11.76 -1.73
CA TYR A 90 -6.68 10.71 -0.80
C TYR A 90 -7.73 10.47 0.29
N PRO A 91 -7.80 9.25 0.86
CA PRO A 91 -8.74 8.93 1.93
C PRO A 91 -8.47 9.77 3.18
N ASN A 92 -9.53 10.28 3.81
CA ASN A 92 -9.47 10.98 5.08
C ASN A 92 -9.02 10.01 6.18
N THR A 93 -7.88 10.34 6.80
CA THR A 93 -7.19 9.50 7.78
C THR A 93 -7.47 9.91 9.23
N GLU A 94 -8.38 10.86 9.49
CA GLU A 94 -8.65 11.44 10.81
C GLU A 94 -9.11 10.43 11.85
N GLY A 95 -9.83 9.37 11.45
CA GLY A 95 -10.28 8.29 12.34
C GLY A 95 -9.20 7.25 12.68
N PHE A 96 -8.01 7.33 12.08
CA PHE A 96 -6.96 6.34 12.33
C PHE A 96 -6.17 6.63 13.61
N GLN A 97 -5.67 5.55 14.20
CA GLN A 97 -4.69 5.62 15.28
C GLN A 97 -3.53 6.56 14.88
N PRO A 98 -3.00 7.40 15.79
CA PRO A 98 -1.95 8.37 15.47
C PRO A 98 -0.75 7.77 14.73
N THR A 99 -0.37 6.53 15.08
CA THR A 99 0.71 5.80 14.43
C THR A 99 0.41 5.44 12.98
N THR A 100 -0.83 5.10 12.66
CA THR A 100 -1.28 4.81 11.29
C THR A 100 -1.38 6.10 10.48
N ARG A 101 -1.95 7.16 11.06
CA ARG A 101 -1.99 8.49 10.45
C ARG A 101 -0.58 9.01 10.12
N ASN A 102 0.37 8.88 11.04
CA ASN A 102 1.75 9.33 10.83
C ASN A 102 2.46 8.54 9.72
N LEU A 103 2.20 7.24 9.59
CA LEU A 103 2.75 6.44 8.49
C LEU A 103 2.15 6.82 7.14
N LEU A 104 0.85 7.09 7.08
CA LEU A 104 0.17 7.53 5.86
C LEU A 104 0.64 8.93 5.42
N LYS A 105 0.75 9.88 6.37
CA LYS A 105 1.33 11.20 6.12
C LYS A 105 2.76 11.11 5.58
N LEU A 106 3.62 10.33 6.24
CA LEU A 106 4.99 10.11 5.80
C LEU A 106 5.04 9.47 4.40
N ALA A 107 4.12 8.56 4.09
CA ALA A 107 4.00 7.97 2.76
C ALA A 107 3.67 9.02 1.70
N ALA A 108 2.66 9.86 1.93
CA ALA A 108 2.29 10.95 1.03
C ALA A 108 3.44 11.95 0.83
N GLU A 109 4.11 12.37 1.90
CA GLU A 109 5.30 13.23 1.83
C GLU A 109 6.43 12.57 0.99
N CYS A 110 6.63 11.26 1.16
CA CYS A 110 7.63 10.54 0.37
C CYS A 110 7.21 10.31 -1.10
N GLU A 111 5.93 10.43 -1.46
CA GLU A 111 5.46 10.38 -2.85
C GLU A 111 5.65 11.74 -3.52
N LEU A 112 5.20 12.81 -2.87
CA LEU A 112 5.42 14.19 -3.31
C LEU A 112 6.92 14.48 -3.49
N ALA A 113 7.76 14.01 -2.57
CA ALA A 113 9.20 14.15 -2.69
C ALA A 113 9.79 13.36 -3.86
N SER A 114 9.23 12.19 -4.21
CA SER A 114 9.71 11.43 -5.38
C SER A 114 9.29 12.07 -6.70
N GLU A 115 8.08 12.61 -6.77
CA GLU A 115 7.59 13.34 -7.95
C GLU A 115 8.36 14.65 -8.18
N ALA A 116 8.78 15.34 -7.11
CA ALA A 116 9.59 16.55 -7.20
C ALA A 116 11.04 16.30 -7.67
N THR A 117 11.51 15.05 -7.63
CA THR A 117 12.87 14.66 -8.05
C THR A 117 12.93 13.93 -9.39
N ALA A 118 11.77 13.66 -10.00
CA ALA A 118 11.64 13.05 -11.32
C ALA A 118 11.57 14.13 -12.41
#